data_AF-A0A533MJM4-F1
#
_entry.id   AF-A0A533MJM4-F1
#
_cell.length_a   1.000
_cell.length_b   1.000
_cell.length_c   1.000
_cell.angle_alpha   90.00
_cell.angle_beta   90.00
_cell.angle_gamma   90.00
#
_symmetry.space_group_name_H-M   'P 1'
#
loop_
_entity.id
_entity.type
_entity.pdbx_description
1 polymer ?
#
loop_
_entity_poly.entity_id
_entity_poly.type
_entity_poly.pdbx_seq_one_letter_code
_entity_poly.pdbx_strand_id
1 'polypeptide(L)'
;MNMDFFHENKKVIRLIGCGGGGCKVINDIAREHINGIECYAINTDAQDLINSKVDKKILIGFSKTHGLGAGGLIETGEQAAIEDEPKIESAVTGSDVVFIICALGGGNSGAAPIVAKAAKKAGALTIAMVTLPFNSAGPFNKTNAETIFYRLLDETDTTIAVPLDIFKEAALDEPIETLFTLVAKNIFIHVIRDTQKLVNKTGSSIRDFGYNRALIKEMIDKSIVKGCSC
;
A
#
# COMPACT_ATOMS: atom_id res chain seq x y z
N MET A 1 -23.26 -15.51 -36.80
CA MET A 1 -23.29 -14.24 -36.04
C MET A 1 -22.19 -14.38 -34.99
N ASN A 2 -21.12 -13.59 -35.14
CA ASN A 2 -19.83 -13.71 -34.43
C ASN A 2 -20.02 -13.73 -32.90
N MET A 3 -19.48 -14.74 -32.21
CA MET A 3 -18.20 -14.73 -31.46
C MET A 3 -18.04 -13.53 -30.51
N ASP A 4 -17.90 -13.86 -29.22
CA ASP A 4 -17.35 -13.06 -28.11
C ASP A 4 -18.30 -12.19 -27.27
N PHE A 5 -19.39 -12.77 -26.73
CA PHE A 5 -20.22 -12.11 -25.68
C PHE A 5 -19.71 -12.33 -24.24
N PHE A 6 -18.66 -13.13 -24.05
CA PHE A 6 -17.97 -13.23 -22.76
C PHE A 6 -16.64 -12.48 -22.87
N HIS A 7 -16.66 -11.17 -22.67
CA HIS A 7 -15.46 -10.55 -22.12
C HIS A 7 -15.27 -11.17 -20.73
N GLU A 8 -14.24 -11.99 -20.54
CA GLU A 8 -13.63 -12.16 -19.23
C GLU A 8 -13.37 -10.74 -18.73
N ASN A 9 -14.22 -10.24 -17.82
CA ASN A 9 -14.05 -8.91 -17.24
C ASN A 9 -12.77 -8.96 -16.42
N LYS A 10 -11.67 -8.56 -17.05
CA LYS A 10 -10.36 -8.46 -16.42
C LYS A 10 -10.50 -7.58 -15.20
N LYS A 11 -10.26 -8.17 -14.03
CA LYS A 11 -10.42 -7.52 -12.74
C LYS A 11 -9.44 -6.35 -12.61
N VAL A 12 -9.94 -5.21 -12.16
CA VAL A 12 -9.16 -3.98 -12.01
C VAL A 12 -8.50 -3.97 -10.65
N ILE A 13 -7.19 -4.23 -10.61
CA ILE A 13 -6.39 -4.22 -9.39
C ILE A 13 -5.53 -2.96 -9.37
N ARG A 14 -5.65 -2.17 -8.30
CA ARG A 14 -4.88 -0.95 -8.10
C ARG A 14 -4.03 -1.01 -6.84
N LEU A 15 -2.80 -0.52 -6.92
CA LEU A 15 -1.88 -0.39 -5.80
C LEU A 15 -1.63 1.08 -5.57
N ILE A 16 -1.89 1.55 -4.35
CA ILE A 16 -1.80 2.96 -3.95
C ILE A 16 -0.72 3.10 -2.87
N GLY A 17 0.41 3.69 -3.23
CA GLY A 17 1.52 3.96 -2.31
C GLY A 17 1.34 5.30 -1.63
N CYS A 18 1.21 5.31 -0.31
CA CYS A 18 0.98 6.53 0.48
C CYS A 18 2.26 6.97 1.21
N GLY A 19 2.67 8.23 0.97
CA GLY A 19 3.86 8.84 1.55
C GLY A 19 5.17 8.27 1.00
N GLY A 20 6.31 8.75 1.50
CA GLY A 20 7.64 8.42 0.96
C GLY A 20 7.93 6.92 0.91
N GLY A 21 7.74 6.21 2.02
CA GLY A 21 7.97 4.75 2.07
C GLY A 21 7.00 3.95 1.20
N GLY A 22 5.71 4.32 1.17
CA GLY A 22 4.72 3.69 0.29
C GLY A 22 5.02 3.92 -1.19
N CYS A 23 5.34 5.17 -1.56
CA CYS A 23 5.76 5.54 -2.92
C CYS A 23 7.02 4.79 -3.33
N LYS A 24 7.97 4.60 -2.42
CA LYS A 24 9.19 3.84 -2.71
C LYS A 24 8.88 2.37 -3.02
N VAL A 25 8.06 1.73 -2.18
CA VAL A 25 7.64 0.34 -2.42
C VAL A 25 6.92 0.20 -3.75
N ILE A 26 6.00 1.12 -4.08
CA ILE A 26 5.29 1.09 -5.36
C ILE A 26 6.23 1.29 -6.55
N ASN A 27 7.25 2.14 -6.42
CA ASN A 27 8.28 2.27 -7.44
C ASN A 27 9.01 0.95 -7.72
N ASP A 28 9.32 0.18 -6.68
CA ASP A 28 9.97 -1.12 -6.83
C ASP A 28 9.01 -2.14 -7.45
N ILE A 29 7.75 -2.20 -7.00
CA ILE A 29 6.73 -3.09 -7.56
C ILE A 29 6.44 -2.76 -9.04
N ALA A 30 6.40 -1.48 -9.41
CA ALA A 30 6.14 -1.06 -10.79
C ALA A 30 7.22 -1.57 -11.76
N ARG A 31 8.47 -1.74 -11.31
CA ARG A 31 9.57 -2.30 -12.13
C ARG A 31 9.43 -3.80 -12.39
N GLU A 32 8.65 -4.50 -11.59
CA GLU A 32 8.37 -5.93 -11.80
C GLU A 32 7.37 -6.19 -12.93
N HIS A 33 6.79 -5.13 -13.51
CA HIS A 33 5.85 -5.19 -14.64
C HIS A 33 4.74 -6.23 -14.45
N ILE A 34 4.13 -6.24 -13.26
CA ILE A 34 3.05 -7.18 -12.94
C ILE A 34 1.83 -6.86 -13.81
N ASN A 35 1.50 -7.76 -14.73
CA ASN A 35 0.43 -7.57 -15.70
C ASN A 35 -0.93 -7.33 -15.03
N GLY A 36 -1.64 -6.30 -15.50
CA GLY A 36 -3.02 -6.02 -15.05
C GLY A 36 -3.11 -5.29 -13.71
N ILE A 37 -2.01 -4.69 -13.26
CA ILE A 37 -1.97 -3.85 -12.07
C ILE A 37 -1.70 -2.40 -12.45
N GLU A 38 -2.49 -1.48 -11.90
CA GLU A 38 -2.21 -0.05 -11.97
C GLU A 38 -1.58 0.45 -10.67
N CYS A 39 -0.46 1.16 -10.77
CA CYS A 39 0.25 1.72 -9.63
C CYS A 39 0.01 3.23 -9.52
N TYR A 40 -0.32 3.69 -8.33
CA TYR A 40 -0.48 5.11 -7.98
C TYR A 40 0.47 5.47 -6.83
N ALA A 41 1.14 6.61 -6.96
CA ALA A 41 1.93 7.22 -5.90
C ALA A 41 1.18 8.46 -5.35
N ILE A 42 0.94 8.50 -4.04
CA ILE A 42 0.27 9.60 -3.35
C ILE A 42 1.22 10.18 -2.30
N ASN A 43 1.50 11.47 -2.39
CA ASN A 43 2.38 12.14 -1.45
C ASN A 43 2.03 13.64 -1.32
N THR A 44 2.43 14.26 -0.22
CA THR A 44 2.40 15.73 -0.06
C THR A 44 3.72 16.37 -0.50
N ASP A 45 4.78 15.57 -0.64
CA ASP A 45 6.07 16.03 -1.18
C ASP A 45 6.06 15.92 -2.71
N ALA A 46 6.18 17.08 -3.37
CA ALA A 46 6.17 17.17 -4.81
C ALA A 46 7.48 16.66 -5.44
N GLN A 47 8.62 16.83 -4.76
CA GLN A 47 9.91 16.36 -5.26
C GLN A 47 9.96 14.83 -5.27
N ASP A 48 9.46 14.20 -4.21
CA ASP A 48 9.31 12.74 -4.15
C ASP A 48 8.46 12.21 -5.32
N LEU A 49 7.35 12.87 -5.63
CA LEU A 49 6.47 12.47 -6.74
C LEU A 49 7.13 12.69 -8.10
N ILE A 50 7.82 13.81 -8.30
CA ILE A 50 8.55 14.08 -9.56
C ILE A 50 9.57 12.97 -9.82
N ASN A 51 10.32 12.56 -8.79
CA ASN A 51 11.35 11.52 -8.88
C ASN A 51 10.79 10.09 -9.00
N SER A 52 9.52 9.89 -8.66
CA SER A 52 8.84 8.60 -8.81
C SER A 52 8.75 8.18 -10.29
N LYS A 53 9.01 6.90 -10.57
CA LYS A 53 8.88 6.26 -11.89
C LYS A 53 7.49 5.67 -12.15
N VAL A 54 6.55 5.87 -11.21
CA VAL A 54 5.18 5.39 -11.29
C VAL A 54 4.37 6.28 -12.21
N ASP A 55 3.55 5.68 -13.08
CA ASP A 55 2.81 6.42 -14.12
C ASP A 55 1.76 7.37 -13.55
N LYS A 56 1.06 6.95 -12.48
CA LYS A 56 -0.01 7.72 -11.86
C LYS A 56 0.48 8.34 -10.55
N LYS A 57 0.42 9.66 -10.46
CA LYS A 57 0.93 10.44 -9.33
C LYS A 57 -0.14 11.40 -8.85
N ILE A 58 -0.34 11.48 -7.53
CA ILE A 58 -1.33 12.35 -6.91
C ILE A 58 -0.63 13.17 -5.84
N LEU A 59 -0.43 14.46 -6.14
CA LEU A 59 -0.03 15.43 -5.15
C LEU A 59 -1.26 15.82 -4.32
N ILE A 60 -1.15 15.65 -3.00
CA ILE A 60 -2.21 15.97 -2.04
C ILE A 60 -1.80 17.11 -1.10
N GLY A 61 -2.76 17.92 -0.67
CA GLY A 61 -2.58 18.97 0.34
C GLY A 61 -1.65 20.10 -0.09
N PHE A 62 -1.71 20.50 -1.37
CA PHE A 62 -0.84 21.56 -1.89
C PHE A 62 -1.06 22.89 -1.15
N SER A 63 -2.29 23.23 -0.77
CA SER A 63 -2.56 24.48 -0.06
C SER A 63 -1.95 24.51 1.36
N LYS A 64 -1.77 23.34 1.99
CA LYS A 64 -1.24 23.19 3.35
C LYS A 64 0.27 23.04 3.39
N THR A 65 0.82 22.29 2.44
CA THR A 65 2.23 21.86 2.48
C THR A 65 3.10 22.58 1.46
N HIS A 66 2.49 23.27 0.48
CA HIS A 66 3.18 23.86 -0.66
C HIS A 66 4.07 22.86 -1.42
N GLY A 67 3.76 21.55 -1.33
CA GLY A 67 4.55 20.49 -1.95
C GLY A 67 5.83 20.12 -1.18
N LEU A 68 5.99 20.57 0.07
CA LEU A 68 7.20 20.37 0.89
C LEU A 68 7.10 19.20 1.88
N GLY A 69 6.00 18.44 1.85
CA GLY A 69 5.80 17.33 2.78
C GLY A 69 5.01 17.69 4.05
N ALA A 70 4.55 16.67 4.78
CA ALA A 70 3.79 16.81 6.03
C ALA A 70 4.65 17.02 7.29
N GLY A 71 5.99 17.10 7.15
CA GLY A 71 6.89 17.41 8.27
C GLY A 71 6.84 16.44 9.46
N GLY A 72 6.45 15.17 9.24
CA GLY A 72 6.32 14.17 10.30
C GLY A 72 5.00 14.24 11.09
N LEU A 73 4.12 15.19 10.79
CA LEU A 73 2.83 15.37 11.46
C LEU A 73 1.74 14.54 10.77
N ILE A 74 1.15 13.61 11.52
CA ILE A 74 0.10 12.71 11.01
C ILE A 74 -1.14 13.48 10.58
N GLU A 75 -1.58 14.42 11.40
CA GLU A 75 -2.74 15.27 11.11
C GLU A 75 -2.56 16.05 9.80
N THR A 76 -1.36 16.53 9.52
CA THR A 76 -1.08 17.24 8.26
C THR A 76 -1.26 16.31 7.05
N GLY A 77 -0.77 15.07 7.12
CA GLY A 77 -0.95 14.10 6.03
C GLY A 77 -2.41 13.68 5.84
N GLU A 78 -3.15 13.53 6.93
CA GLU A 78 -4.59 13.26 6.90
C GLU A 78 -5.37 14.42 6.28
N GLN A 79 -5.16 15.64 6.77
CA GLN A 79 -5.85 16.82 6.28
C GLN A 79 -5.51 17.11 4.82
N ALA A 80 -4.28 16.81 4.40
CA ALA A 80 -3.89 16.86 2.98
C ALA A 80 -4.69 15.87 2.13
N ALA A 81 -4.91 14.64 2.61
CA ALA A 81 -5.69 13.65 1.89
C ALA A 81 -7.19 14.02 1.86
N ILE A 82 -7.74 14.60 2.93
CA ILE A 82 -9.12 15.08 2.97
C ILE A 82 -9.33 16.23 1.99
N GLU A 83 -8.40 17.19 1.93
CA GLU A 83 -8.45 18.32 1.00
C GLU A 83 -8.57 17.85 -0.46
N ASP A 84 -7.85 16.78 -0.80
CA ASP A 84 -7.78 16.22 -2.14
C ASP A 84 -8.54 14.88 -2.28
N GLU A 85 -9.53 14.64 -1.43
CA GLU A 85 -10.38 13.44 -1.45
C GLU A 85 -11.01 13.19 -2.84
N PRO A 86 -11.49 14.19 -3.60
CA PRO A 86 -12.00 13.96 -4.95
C PRO A 86 -10.98 13.33 -5.92
N LYS A 87 -9.68 13.67 -5.79
CA LYS A 87 -8.61 13.06 -6.60
C LYS A 87 -8.41 11.60 -6.20
N ILE A 88 -8.47 11.31 -4.90
CA ILE A 88 -8.34 9.96 -4.33
C ILE A 88 -9.52 9.10 -4.77
N GLU A 89 -10.76 9.58 -4.63
CA GLU A 89 -11.98 8.90 -5.08
C GLU A 89 -11.90 8.56 -6.58
N SER A 90 -11.46 9.50 -7.41
CA SER A 90 -11.27 9.25 -8.84
C SER A 90 -10.23 8.16 -9.13
N ALA A 91 -9.18 8.04 -8.32
CA ALA A 91 -8.12 7.05 -8.51
C ALA A 91 -8.57 5.63 -8.13
N VAL A 92 -9.46 5.50 -7.15
CA VAL A 92 -9.94 4.19 -6.67
C VAL A 92 -11.25 3.74 -7.31
N THR A 93 -11.99 4.63 -7.97
CA THR A 93 -13.27 4.33 -8.62
C THR A 93 -13.15 3.25 -9.69
N GLY A 94 -14.05 2.27 -9.66
CA GLY A 94 -14.06 1.14 -10.61
C GLY A 94 -12.98 0.09 -10.34
N SER A 95 -12.30 0.14 -9.19
CA SER A 95 -11.39 -0.93 -8.78
C SER A 95 -12.19 -2.11 -8.23
N ASP A 96 -11.77 -3.32 -8.61
CA ASP A 96 -12.22 -4.55 -7.96
C ASP A 96 -11.43 -4.78 -6.65
N VAL A 97 -10.13 -4.49 -6.66
CA VAL A 97 -9.23 -4.62 -5.51
C VAL A 97 -8.34 -3.40 -5.41
N VAL A 98 -8.20 -2.84 -4.21
CA VAL A 98 -7.26 -1.76 -3.90
C VAL A 98 -6.32 -2.21 -2.80
N PHE A 99 -5.02 -2.19 -3.12
CA PHE A 99 -3.96 -2.35 -2.14
C PHE A 99 -3.46 -0.98 -1.70
N ILE A 100 -3.53 -0.68 -0.40
CA ILE A 100 -2.92 0.52 0.18
C ILE A 100 -1.58 0.14 0.77
N ILE A 101 -0.50 0.69 0.23
CA ILE A 101 0.87 0.42 0.70
C ILE A 101 1.41 1.64 1.43
N CYS A 102 1.83 1.47 2.68
CA CYS A 102 2.31 2.59 3.49
C CYS A 102 3.38 2.20 4.50
N ALA A 103 4.35 3.09 4.70
CA ALA A 103 5.27 3.03 5.82
C ALA A 103 4.70 3.84 6.98
N LEU A 104 4.35 3.18 8.09
CA LEU A 104 3.71 3.86 9.22
C LEU A 104 4.71 4.65 10.06
N GLY A 105 4.22 5.70 10.70
CA GLY A 105 4.98 6.52 11.67
C GLY A 105 5.33 7.92 11.16
N GLY A 106 5.52 8.08 9.85
CA GLY A 106 5.76 9.39 9.22
C GLY A 106 4.47 10.17 8.94
N GLY A 107 4.54 11.50 8.85
CA GLY A 107 3.35 12.36 8.69
C GLY A 107 2.47 12.02 7.49
N ASN A 108 3.08 11.71 6.35
CA ASN A 108 2.36 11.32 5.13
C ASN A 108 1.60 9.99 5.24
N SER A 109 1.89 9.17 6.27
CA SER A 109 1.11 7.97 6.54
C SER A 109 -0.33 8.27 6.99
N GLY A 110 -0.60 9.50 7.44
CA GLY A 110 -1.97 9.99 7.72
C GLY A 110 -2.90 9.96 6.51
N ALA A 111 -2.38 9.91 5.29
CA ALA A 111 -3.19 9.78 4.09
C ALA A 111 -3.78 8.37 3.90
N ALA A 112 -3.13 7.32 4.44
CA ALA A 112 -3.49 5.93 4.14
C ALA A 112 -4.91 5.54 4.58
N PRO A 113 -5.40 5.90 5.79
CA PRO A 113 -6.79 5.63 6.17
C PRO A 113 -7.83 6.31 5.28
N ILE A 114 -7.54 7.52 4.79
CA ILE A 114 -8.44 8.28 3.91
C ILE A 114 -8.56 7.57 2.55
N VAL A 115 -7.44 7.11 2.00
CA VAL A 115 -7.41 6.30 0.78
C VAL A 115 -8.17 4.99 0.96
N ALA A 116 -7.97 4.29 2.09
CA ALA A 116 -8.66 3.04 2.39
C ALA A 116 -10.19 3.23 2.47
N LYS A 117 -10.62 4.27 3.19
CA LYS A 117 -12.04 4.65 3.28
C LYS A 117 -12.66 4.94 1.91
N ALA A 118 -11.98 5.71 1.07
CA ALA A 118 -12.44 6.01 -0.28
C ALA A 118 -12.57 4.74 -1.15
N ALA A 119 -11.60 3.82 -1.07
CA ALA A 119 -11.64 2.55 -1.80
C ALA A 119 -12.81 1.66 -1.33
N LYS A 120 -13.03 1.55 -0.02
CA LYS A 120 -14.13 0.79 0.57
C LYS A 120 -15.49 1.37 0.19
N LYS A 121 -15.63 2.70 0.22
CA LYS A 121 -16.83 3.43 -0.24
C LYS A 121 -17.10 3.21 -1.73
N ALA A 122 -16.05 3.10 -2.55
CA ALA A 122 -16.15 2.78 -3.98
C ALA A 122 -16.49 1.29 -4.24
N GLY A 123 -16.58 0.46 -3.19
CA GLY A 123 -16.99 -0.94 -3.28
C GLY A 123 -15.88 -1.94 -3.61
N ALA A 124 -14.61 -1.50 -3.56
CA ALA A 124 -13.46 -2.36 -3.81
C ALA A 124 -13.10 -3.21 -2.59
N LEU A 125 -12.58 -4.42 -2.82
CA LEU A 125 -11.89 -5.18 -1.77
C LEU A 125 -10.63 -4.40 -1.37
N THR A 126 -10.58 -3.96 -0.12
CA THR A 126 -9.61 -2.98 0.36
C THR A 126 -8.61 -3.63 1.30
N ILE A 127 -7.35 -3.75 0.86
CA ILE A 127 -6.29 -4.43 1.60
C ILE A 127 -5.17 -3.43 1.92
N ALA A 128 -4.87 -3.17 3.18
CA ALA A 128 -3.68 -2.42 3.57
C ALA A 128 -2.49 -3.37 3.76
N MET A 129 -1.34 -2.99 3.19
CA MET A 129 -0.04 -3.63 3.37
C MET A 129 0.93 -2.59 3.90
N VAL A 130 1.24 -2.68 5.19
CA VAL A 130 1.95 -1.64 5.90
C VAL A 130 3.19 -2.16 6.58
N THR A 131 4.19 -1.30 6.74
CA THR A 131 5.36 -1.61 7.56
C THR A 131 5.29 -0.88 8.89
N LEU A 132 5.58 -1.57 9.99
CA LEU A 132 5.79 -0.93 11.29
C LEU A 132 7.23 -0.43 11.37
N PRO A 133 7.46 0.79 11.91
CA PRO A 133 8.80 1.33 12.05
C PRO A 133 9.63 0.46 12.98
N PHE A 134 10.95 0.62 12.91
CA PHE A 134 11.85 -0.09 13.80
C PHE A 134 11.55 0.17 15.28
N ASN A 135 11.85 -0.83 16.10
CA ASN A 135 11.80 -0.64 17.55
C ASN A 135 12.72 0.49 18.06
N SER A 136 13.78 0.80 17.34
CA SER A 136 14.73 1.89 17.62
C SER A 136 14.32 3.26 17.09
N ALA A 137 13.22 3.38 16.34
CA ALA A 137 12.77 4.65 15.73
C ALA A 137 12.21 5.67 16.74
N GLY A 138 12.30 5.37 18.04
CA GLY A 138 11.81 6.22 19.13
C GLY A 138 10.30 6.07 19.39
N PRO A 139 9.83 6.52 20.57
CA PRO A 139 8.44 6.37 20.98
C PRO A 139 7.46 7.14 20.09
N PHE A 140 7.84 8.33 19.60
CA PHE A 140 6.98 9.14 18.74
C PHE A 140 6.57 8.43 17.44
N ASN A 141 7.52 7.81 16.74
CA ASN A 141 7.22 7.05 15.51
C ASN A 141 6.34 5.83 15.82
N LYS A 142 6.55 5.15 16.95
CA LYS A 142 5.73 4.00 17.36
C LYS A 142 4.29 4.42 17.62
N THR A 143 4.08 5.45 18.43
CA THR A 143 2.74 5.98 18.73
C THR A 143 2.03 6.41 17.46
N ASN A 144 2.69 7.16 16.58
CA ASN A 144 2.12 7.55 15.29
C ASN A 144 1.74 6.34 14.44
N ALA A 145 2.60 5.32 14.39
CA ALA A 145 2.34 4.11 13.63
C ALA A 145 1.15 3.33 14.19
N GLU A 146 1.04 3.20 15.52
CA GLU A 146 -0.10 2.56 16.18
C GLU A 146 -1.41 3.31 15.89
N THR A 147 -1.41 4.64 16.00
CA THR A 147 -2.59 5.47 15.68
C THR A 147 -3.10 5.20 14.26
N ILE A 148 -2.22 5.19 13.27
CA ILE A 148 -2.61 4.91 11.88
C ILE A 148 -3.00 3.45 11.67
N PHE A 149 -2.30 2.52 12.30
CA PHE A 149 -2.61 1.10 12.21
C PHE A 149 -4.03 0.79 12.68
N TYR A 150 -4.45 1.30 13.84
CA TYR A 150 -5.81 1.07 14.33
C TYR A 150 -6.88 1.64 13.40
N ARG A 151 -6.65 2.83 12.83
CA ARG A 151 -7.57 3.42 11.85
C ARG A 151 -7.68 2.59 10.58
N LEU A 152 -6.57 2.00 10.11
CA LEU A 152 -6.59 1.12 8.95
C LEU A 152 -7.39 -0.17 9.22
N LEU A 153 -7.40 -0.68 10.45
CA LEU A 153 -8.23 -1.84 10.79
C LEU A 153 -9.72 -1.57 10.58
N ASP A 154 -10.19 -0.35 10.81
CA ASP A 154 -11.59 0.04 10.62
C ASP A 154 -11.91 0.31 9.13
N GLU A 155 -10.96 0.91 8.41
CA GLU A 155 -11.15 1.40 7.04
C GLU A 155 -10.77 0.40 5.95
N THR A 156 -10.33 -0.81 6.30
CA THR A 156 -9.95 -1.87 5.35
C THR A 156 -10.78 -3.13 5.57
N ASP A 157 -10.76 -4.05 4.61
CA ASP A 157 -11.26 -5.42 4.79
C ASP A 157 -10.16 -6.30 5.39
N THR A 158 -8.90 -5.97 5.12
CA THR A 158 -7.73 -6.69 5.64
C THR A 158 -6.56 -5.73 5.80
N THR A 159 -5.86 -5.81 6.92
CA THR A 159 -4.58 -5.11 7.13
C THR A 159 -3.47 -6.12 7.41
N ILE A 160 -2.40 -6.06 6.62
CA ILE A 160 -1.17 -6.84 6.75
C ILE A 160 -0.08 -5.90 7.24
N ALA A 161 0.39 -6.10 8.47
CA ALA A 161 1.47 -5.31 9.05
C ALA A 161 2.76 -6.13 9.12
N VAL A 162 3.85 -5.57 8.62
CA VAL A 162 5.19 -6.18 8.61
C VAL A 162 6.14 -5.33 9.45
N PRO A 163 6.65 -5.83 10.59
CA PRO A 163 7.65 -5.11 11.36
C PRO A 163 8.98 -5.05 10.60
N LEU A 164 9.57 -3.86 10.43
CA LEU A 164 10.89 -3.74 9.78
C LEU A 164 12.00 -4.47 10.56
N ASP A 165 11.82 -4.65 11.86
CA ASP A 165 12.73 -5.41 12.72
C ASP A 165 13.05 -6.83 12.21
N ILE A 166 12.12 -7.49 11.48
CA ILE A 166 12.33 -8.86 10.99
C ILE A 166 13.43 -8.94 9.91
N PHE A 167 13.79 -7.82 9.30
CA PHE A 167 14.83 -7.74 8.27
C PHE A 167 16.16 -7.19 8.81
N LYS A 168 16.28 -6.93 10.12
CA LYS A 168 17.50 -6.36 10.72
C LYS A 168 18.75 -7.17 10.42
N GLU A 169 18.67 -8.49 10.53
CA GLU A 169 19.82 -9.38 10.31
C GLU A 169 20.20 -9.45 8.82
N ALA A 170 19.21 -9.44 7.93
CA ALA A 170 19.41 -9.46 6.48
C ALA A 170 19.93 -8.12 5.91
N ALA A 171 19.99 -7.07 6.73
CA ALA A 171 20.29 -5.70 6.31
C ALA A 171 21.28 -4.99 7.23
N LEU A 172 22.11 -5.74 7.97
CA LEU A 172 23.06 -5.22 8.95
C LEU A 172 23.97 -4.10 8.40
N ASP A 173 24.22 -4.11 7.09
CA ASP A 173 25.07 -3.13 6.38
C ASP A 173 24.31 -2.25 5.36
N GLU A 174 22.99 -2.42 5.25
CA GLU A 174 22.18 -1.76 4.22
C GLU A 174 21.47 -0.51 4.77
N PRO A 175 21.29 0.55 3.95
CA PRO A 175 20.45 1.68 4.31
C PRO A 175 19.04 1.24 4.72
N ILE A 176 18.40 1.95 5.66
CA ILE A 176 17.01 1.70 6.10
C ILE A 176 16.06 1.66 4.89
N GLU A 177 16.37 2.49 3.91
CA GLU A 177 15.79 2.55 2.59
C GLU A 177 15.68 1.17 1.92
N THR A 178 16.70 0.31 1.99
CA THR A 178 16.74 -1.03 1.36
C THR A 178 15.71 -1.97 1.98
N LEU A 179 15.32 -1.77 3.24
CA LEU A 179 14.39 -2.65 3.92
C LEU A 179 12.98 -2.61 3.35
N PHE A 180 12.52 -1.43 2.93
CA PHE A 180 11.25 -1.30 2.22
C PHE A 180 11.24 -2.13 0.94
N THR A 181 12.37 -2.13 0.22
CA THR A 181 12.55 -2.95 -0.97
C THR A 181 12.55 -4.45 -0.63
N LEU A 182 13.15 -4.87 0.49
CA LEU A 182 13.10 -6.26 0.95
C LEU A 182 11.68 -6.70 1.32
N VAL A 183 10.91 -5.85 2.01
CA VAL A 183 9.48 -6.13 2.30
C VAL A 183 8.70 -6.28 1.00
N ALA A 184 8.91 -5.37 0.04
CA ALA A 184 8.25 -5.41 -1.25
C ALA A 184 8.52 -6.74 -1.99
N LYS A 185 9.82 -7.10 -2.11
CA LYS A 185 10.28 -8.30 -2.82
C LYS A 185 9.83 -9.59 -2.16
N ASN A 186 9.95 -9.69 -0.84
CA ASN A 186 9.71 -10.94 -0.13
C ASN A 186 8.25 -11.17 0.24
N ILE A 187 7.50 -10.10 0.57
CA ILE A 187 6.16 -10.25 1.16
C ILE A 187 5.08 -9.65 0.26
N PHE A 188 5.14 -8.34 -0.04
CA PHE A 188 4.01 -7.66 -0.68
C PHE A 188 3.76 -8.16 -2.11
N ILE A 189 4.79 -8.34 -2.92
CA ILE A 189 4.63 -8.88 -4.28
C ILE A 189 4.01 -10.28 -4.26
N HIS A 190 4.36 -11.11 -3.27
CA HIS A 190 3.79 -12.45 -3.14
C HIS A 190 2.29 -12.38 -2.84
N VAL A 191 1.89 -11.55 -1.86
CA VAL A 191 0.48 -11.31 -1.52
C VAL A 191 -0.32 -10.78 -2.72
N ILE A 192 0.23 -9.80 -3.44
CA ILE A 192 -0.38 -9.22 -4.63
C ILE A 192 -0.61 -10.29 -5.70
N ARG A 193 0.43 -11.07 -6.04
CA ARG A 193 0.35 -12.12 -7.06
C ARG A 193 -0.64 -13.21 -6.69
N ASP A 194 -0.69 -13.61 -5.43
CA ASP A 194 -1.62 -14.65 -4.98
C ASP A 194 -3.07 -14.14 -4.95
N THR A 195 -3.28 -12.89 -4.53
CA THR A 195 -4.60 -12.25 -4.62
C THR A 195 -5.05 -12.18 -6.08
N GLN A 196 -4.18 -11.75 -6.99
CA GLN A 196 -4.48 -11.68 -8.42
C GLN A 196 -4.85 -13.04 -9.01
N LYS A 197 -4.12 -14.11 -8.66
CA LYS A 197 -4.47 -15.48 -9.09
C LYS A 197 -5.85 -15.90 -8.58
N LEU A 198 -6.15 -15.64 -7.31
CA LEU A 198 -7.41 -16.03 -6.69
C LEU A 198 -8.59 -15.27 -7.30
N VAL A 199 -8.44 -13.95 -7.46
CA VAL A 199 -9.43 -13.07 -8.07
C VAL A 199 -9.72 -13.44 -9.52
N ASN A 200 -8.69 -13.80 -10.30
CA ASN A 200 -8.86 -14.19 -11.69
C ASN A 200 -9.43 -15.62 -11.86
N LYS A 201 -9.14 -16.55 -10.94
CA LYS A 201 -9.59 -17.94 -11.04
C LYS A 201 -11.07 -18.12 -10.73
N THR A 202 -11.62 -17.29 -9.86
CA THR A 202 -12.82 -17.70 -9.12
C THR A 202 -14.13 -17.29 -9.76
N GLY A 203 -14.21 -16.24 -10.61
CA GLY A 203 -15.48 -15.81 -11.22
C GLY A 203 -16.60 -15.40 -10.23
N SER A 204 -16.40 -15.66 -8.94
CA SER A 204 -17.28 -15.36 -7.80
C SER A 204 -17.15 -13.90 -7.37
N SER A 205 -18.14 -13.44 -6.60
CA SER A 205 -18.12 -12.13 -5.95
C SER A 205 -16.84 -11.94 -5.13
N ILE A 206 -16.08 -10.88 -5.42
CA ILE A 206 -14.81 -10.56 -4.74
C ILE A 206 -15.00 -10.36 -3.23
N ARG A 207 -16.23 -10.09 -2.78
CA ARG A 207 -16.59 -9.84 -1.38
C ARG A 207 -16.50 -11.08 -0.49
N ASP A 208 -16.54 -12.28 -1.06
CA ASP A 208 -16.35 -13.52 -0.30
C ASP A 208 -14.85 -13.80 -0.03
N PHE A 209 -13.95 -13.01 -0.65
CA PHE A 209 -12.49 -13.11 -0.47
C PHE A 209 -12.00 -12.18 0.63
N GLY A 210 -12.33 -12.51 1.88
CA GLY A 210 -11.62 -11.98 3.05
C GLY A 210 -10.41 -12.86 3.36
N TYR A 211 -9.19 -12.31 3.33
CA TYR A 211 -8.00 -13.05 3.78
C TYR A 211 -8.10 -13.31 5.29
N ASN A 212 -8.20 -14.58 5.68
CA ASN A 212 -8.23 -14.97 7.09
C ASN A 212 -6.84 -14.74 7.73
N ARG A 213 -6.79 -14.21 8.97
CA ARG A 213 -5.52 -13.88 9.67
C ARG A 213 -4.51 -15.05 9.68
N ALA A 214 -5.00 -16.29 9.70
CA ALA A 214 -4.18 -17.50 9.65
C ALA A 214 -3.41 -17.67 8.31
N LEU A 215 -4.04 -17.37 7.17
CA LEU A 215 -3.41 -17.44 5.84
C LEU A 215 -2.30 -16.39 5.70
N ILE A 216 -2.53 -15.18 6.23
CA ILE A 216 -1.52 -14.11 6.22
C ILE A 216 -0.30 -14.51 7.05
N LYS A 217 -0.51 -15.11 8.23
CA LYS A 217 0.58 -15.62 9.08
C LYS A 217 1.38 -16.70 8.36
N GLU A 218 0.71 -17.67 7.73
CA GLU A 218 1.38 -18.74 6.97
C GLU A 218 2.16 -18.19 5.75
N MET A 219 1.64 -17.16 5.06
CA MET A 219 2.33 -16.51 3.94
C MET A 219 3.55 -15.71 4.41
N ILE A 220 3.46 -15.01 5.54
CA ILE A 220 4.61 -14.32 6.16
C ILE A 220 5.68 -15.35 6.55
N ASP A 221 5.29 -16.43 7.23
CA ASP A 221 6.22 -17.49 7.67
C ASP A 221 6.91 -18.16 6.47
N LYS A 222 6.19 -18.49 5.39
CA LYS A 222 6.76 -19.08 4.16
C LYS A 222 7.67 -18.11 3.40
N SER A 223 7.39 -16.80 3.46
CA SER A 223 8.17 -15.77 2.76
C SER A 223 9.48 -15.45 3.48
N ILE A 224 9.47 -15.44 4.83
CA ILE A 224 10.68 -15.31 5.65
C ILE A 224 11.61 -16.51 5.44
N VAL A 225 11.08 -17.73 5.37
CA VAL A 225 11.88 -18.95 5.15
C VAL A 225 12.53 -18.99 3.76
N LYS A 226 11.87 -18.46 2.72
CA LYS A 226 12.45 -18.38 1.36
C LYS A 226 13.45 -17.22 1.18
N GLY A 227 13.37 -16.18 2.01
CA GLY A 227 14.30 -15.05 1.99
C GLY A 227 15.64 -15.32 2.68
N CYS A 228 15.70 -16.31 3.60
CA CYS A 228 16.92 -16.73 4.31
C CYS A 228 17.70 -17.85 3.62
N SER A 229 17.29 -18.32 2.44
CA SER A 229 18.10 -19.27 1.65
C SER A 229 19.08 -18.50 0.75
N CYS A 230 20.14 -17.98 1.37
CA CYS A 230 21.43 -17.72 0.73
C CYS A 230 22.45 -18.68 1.35
#